data_AF-A0A838QAM1-F1
#
_entry.id   AF-A0A838QAM1-F1
#
_cell.length_a   1.000
_cell.length_b   1.000
_cell.length_c   1.000
_cell.angle_alpha   90.00
_cell.angle_beta   90.00
_cell.angle_gamma   90.00
#
_symmetry.space_group_name_H-M   'P 1'
#
loop_
_entity.id
_entity.type
_entity.pdbx_description
1 polymer ?
#
loop_
_entity_poly.entity_id
_entity_poly.type
_entity_poly.pdbx_seq_one_letter_code
_entity_poly.pdbx_strand_id
1 'polypeptide(L)'
;MEYEELVEERLTHAVIGAFFEVYNTLGFGFLEHVYVMALERELRDRGHTVAREVAVRIMYKNEHLSTQRLDMIIDDRLVVETKSTHQLHSAAIRQLFNYLKGTNLEVGLLLHFGPEPKFYRQIRKNVQRNARESGKAQPRANTREFSVPDPPNPPHPPPNS
;
A
#
# COMPACT_ATOMS: atom_id res chain seq x y z
N MET A 1 11.06 30.65 3.95
CA MET A 1 10.36 29.52 4.60
C MET A 1 10.76 28.28 3.84
N GLU A 2 11.56 27.43 4.47
CA GLU A 2 11.93 26.12 3.93
C GLU A 2 10.69 25.23 4.10
N TYR A 3 10.05 24.82 3.01
CA TYR A 3 9.00 23.82 3.08
C TYR A 3 9.70 22.49 3.34
N GLU A 4 9.45 21.87 4.51
CA GLU A 4 9.86 20.48 4.74
C GLU A 4 9.17 19.61 3.69
N GLU A 5 9.95 19.14 2.72
CA GLU A 5 9.48 18.22 1.67
C GLU A 5 8.96 16.94 2.34
N LEU A 6 7.69 16.59 2.09
CA LEU A 6 7.10 15.44 2.76
C LEU A 6 7.71 14.15 2.18
N VAL A 7 8.06 13.19 3.04
CA VAL A 7 8.56 11.88 2.58
C VAL A 7 7.55 11.24 1.63
N GLU A 8 7.97 10.88 0.41
CA GLU A 8 7.09 10.34 -0.64
C GLU A 8 5.90 11.25 -1.02
N GLU A 9 6.07 12.59 -0.95
CA GLU A 9 5.01 13.57 -1.24
C GLU A 9 4.34 13.33 -2.60
N ARG A 10 5.14 13.31 -3.67
CA ARG A 10 4.62 13.18 -5.05
C ARG A 10 3.84 11.87 -5.24
N LEU A 11 4.37 10.77 -4.73
CA LEU A 11 3.74 9.45 -4.84
C LEU A 11 2.43 9.39 -4.04
N THR A 12 2.45 9.94 -2.81
CA THR A 12 1.24 10.04 -1.99
C THR A 12 0.17 10.88 -2.70
N HIS A 13 0.56 12.01 -3.30
CA HIS A 13 -0.36 12.89 -4.00
C HIS A 13 -0.98 12.22 -5.24
N ALA A 14 -0.20 11.45 -5.99
CA ALA A 14 -0.69 10.67 -7.13
C ALA A 14 -1.73 9.62 -6.68
N VAL A 15 -1.45 8.89 -5.58
CA VAL A 15 -2.38 7.90 -5.03
C VAL A 15 -3.65 8.52 -4.48
N ILE A 16 -3.56 9.65 -3.79
CA ILE A 16 -4.74 10.40 -3.31
C ILE A 16 -5.57 10.90 -4.50
N GLY A 17 -4.93 11.37 -5.57
CA GLY A 17 -5.62 11.75 -6.80
C GLY A 17 -6.38 10.58 -7.43
N ALA A 18 -5.76 9.41 -7.51
CA ALA A 18 -6.40 8.19 -8.01
C ALA A 18 -7.57 7.75 -7.10
N PHE A 19 -7.41 7.86 -5.79
CA PHE A 19 -8.47 7.60 -4.82
C PHE A 19 -9.72 8.44 -5.08
N PHE A 20 -9.57 9.76 -5.28
CA PHE A 20 -10.69 10.64 -5.57
C PHE A 20 -11.29 10.40 -6.95
N GLU A 21 -10.49 10.07 -7.97
CA GLU A 21 -11.02 9.71 -9.29
C GLU A 21 -11.95 8.48 -9.22
N VAL A 22 -11.48 7.43 -8.54
CA VAL A 22 -12.28 6.22 -8.30
C VAL A 22 -13.54 6.53 -7.51
N TYR A 23 -13.43 7.32 -6.43
CA TYR A 23 -14.58 7.68 -5.60
C TYR A 23 -15.61 8.50 -6.39
N ASN A 24 -15.17 9.47 -7.19
CA ASN A 24 -16.06 10.31 -7.99
C ASN A 24 -16.77 9.51 -9.09
N THR A 25 -16.13 8.46 -9.60
CA THR A 25 -16.68 7.59 -10.65
C THR A 25 -17.66 6.57 -10.08
N LEU A 26 -17.32 5.90 -8.98
CA LEU A 26 -18.11 4.78 -8.44
C LEU A 26 -19.05 5.19 -7.31
N GLY A 27 -18.78 6.29 -6.62
CA GLY A 27 -19.46 6.67 -5.39
C GLY A 27 -19.22 5.67 -4.26
N PHE A 28 -20.00 5.81 -3.18
CA PHE A 28 -20.03 4.88 -2.05
C PHE A 28 -21.10 3.80 -2.24
N GLY A 29 -20.83 2.57 -1.77
CA GLY A 29 -21.80 1.47 -1.73
C GLY A 29 -21.27 0.10 -2.18
N PHE A 30 -20.11 0.06 -2.84
CA PHE A 30 -19.49 -1.20 -3.29
C PHE A 30 -18.66 -1.89 -2.20
N LEU A 31 -18.37 -3.17 -2.44
CA LEU A 31 -17.46 -3.95 -1.61
C LEU A 31 -16.00 -3.49 -1.80
N GLU A 32 -15.19 -3.63 -0.75
CA GLU A 32 -13.78 -3.19 -0.70
C GLU A 32 -12.96 -3.66 -1.90
N HIS A 33 -13.08 -4.92 -2.30
CA HIS A 33 -12.34 -5.49 -3.42
C HIS A 33 -12.62 -4.79 -4.77
N VAL A 34 -13.80 -4.18 -4.95
CA VAL A 34 -14.16 -3.42 -6.16
C VAL A 34 -13.32 -2.13 -6.23
N TYR A 35 -13.20 -1.40 -5.12
CA TYR A 35 -12.36 -0.21 -5.08
C TYR A 35 -10.88 -0.54 -5.24
N VAL A 36 -10.40 -1.65 -4.66
CA VAL A 36 -9.00 -2.08 -4.86
C VAL A 36 -8.72 -2.35 -6.34
N MET A 37 -9.63 -3.03 -7.05
CA MET A 37 -9.49 -3.25 -8.50
C MET A 37 -9.52 -1.95 -9.30
N ALA A 38 -10.44 -1.04 -8.99
CA ALA A 38 -10.53 0.24 -9.68
C ALA A 38 -9.29 1.11 -9.44
N LEU A 39 -8.79 1.14 -8.21
CA LEU A 39 -7.61 1.91 -7.83
C LEU A 39 -6.33 1.33 -8.45
N GLU A 40 -6.19 0.01 -8.51
CA GLU A 40 -5.08 -0.63 -9.24
C GLU A 40 -5.05 -0.19 -10.70
N ARG A 41 -6.21 -0.21 -11.38
CA ARG A 41 -6.31 0.22 -12.78
C ARG A 41 -5.94 1.68 -12.95
N GLU A 42 -6.54 2.57 -12.15
CA GLU A 42 -6.28 4.01 -12.21
C GLU A 42 -4.80 4.34 -11.97
N LEU A 43 -4.15 3.64 -11.02
CA LEU A 43 -2.73 3.85 -10.72
C LEU A 43 -1.81 3.33 -11.83
N ARG A 44 -2.15 2.19 -12.46
CA ARG A 44 -1.41 1.68 -13.61
C ARG A 44 -1.54 2.60 -14.82
N ASP A 45 -2.72 3.14 -15.06
CA ASP A 45 -2.97 4.11 -16.14
C ASP A 45 -2.17 5.41 -15.92
N ARG A 46 -1.89 5.76 -14.66
CA ARG A 46 -0.98 6.86 -14.26
C ARG A 46 0.52 6.49 -14.30
N GLY A 47 0.85 5.25 -14.67
CA GLY A 47 2.23 4.78 -14.84
C GLY A 47 2.90 4.22 -13.58
N HIS A 48 2.14 3.92 -12.52
CA HIS A 48 2.68 3.31 -11.30
C HIS A 48 2.70 1.79 -11.36
N THR A 49 3.66 1.17 -10.68
CA THR A 49 3.64 -0.27 -10.42
C THR A 49 2.78 -0.55 -9.18
N VAL A 50 1.92 -1.57 -9.28
CA VAL A 50 0.98 -1.93 -8.23
C VAL A 50 1.13 -3.43 -7.94
N ALA A 51 1.64 -3.76 -6.77
CA ALA A 51 1.65 -5.11 -6.23
C ALA A 51 0.48 -5.29 -5.27
N ARG A 52 -0.34 -6.32 -5.49
CA ARG A 52 -1.54 -6.60 -4.68
C ARG A 52 -1.36 -7.77 -3.73
N GLU A 53 -2.16 -7.77 -2.68
CA GLU A 53 -2.26 -8.87 -1.71
C GLU A 53 -0.90 -9.29 -1.14
N VAL A 54 -0.05 -8.30 -0.87
CA VAL A 54 1.36 -8.54 -0.55
C VAL A 54 1.49 -9.18 0.83
N ALA A 55 2.13 -10.35 0.86
CA ALA A 55 2.35 -11.12 2.07
C ALA A 55 3.34 -10.41 3.01
N VAL A 56 2.89 -10.08 4.22
CA VAL A 56 3.70 -9.53 5.31
C VAL A 56 3.80 -10.54 6.43
N ARG A 57 5.04 -10.89 6.78
CA ARG A 57 5.33 -11.79 7.89
C ARG A 57 5.18 -11.03 9.21
N ILE A 58 4.30 -11.55 10.07
CA ILE A 58 4.15 -11.08 11.43
C ILE A 58 5.10 -11.90 12.31
N MET A 59 6.05 -11.19 12.93
CA MET A 59 7.07 -11.79 13.78
C MET A 59 6.72 -11.55 15.25
N TYR A 60 6.86 -12.57 16.08
CA TYR A 60 6.77 -12.47 17.54
C TYR A 60 8.02 -13.08 18.15
N LYS A 61 8.78 -12.28 18.93
CA LYS A 61 10.06 -12.72 19.54
C LYS A 61 11.06 -13.32 18.52
N ASN A 62 11.12 -12.76 17.30
CA ASN A 62 11.92 -13.24 16.16
C ASN A 62 11.46 -14.57 15.54
N GLU A 63 10.35 -15.13 15.99
CA GLU A 63 9.71 -16.29 15.37
C GLU A 63 8.58 -15.83 14.45
N HIS A 64 8.41 -16.51 13.32
CA HIS A 64 7.28 -16.27 12.44
C HIS A 64 6.01 -16.76 13.12
N LEU A 65 5.03 -15.87 13.27
CA LEU A 65 3.75 -16.20 13.90
C LEU A 65 2.66 -16.45 12.87
N SER A 66 2.56 -15.56 11.87
CA SER A 66 1.54 -15.62 10.83
C SER A 66 1.94 -14.75 9.64
N THR A 67 1.24 -14.92 8.52
CA THR A 67 1.37 -14.07 7.33
C THR A 67 0.04 -13.36 7.11
N GLN A 68 0.07 -12.04 7.07
CA GLN A 68 -1.06 -11.20 6.69
C GLN A 68 -0.85 -10.68 5.27
N ARG A 69 -1.91 -10.20 4.64
CA ARG A 69 -1.84 -9.60 3.29
C ARG A 69 -2.21 -8.12 3.39
N LEU A 70 -1.37 -7.28 2.80
CA LEU A 70 -1.66 -5.89 2.52
C LEU A 70 -2.51 -5.79 1.27
N ASP A 71 -3.35 -4.78 1.16
CA ASP A 71 -4.10 -4.58 -0.07
C ASP A 71 -3.15 -4.29 -1.24
N MET A 72 -2.28 -3.27 -1.10
CA MET A 72 -1.38 -2.83 -2.17
C MET A 72 -0.04 -2.27 -1.67
N ILE A 73 0.98 -2.43 -2.51
CA ILE A 73 2.23 -1.66 -2.47
C ILE A 73 2.41 -0.97 -3.83
N ILE A 74 2.66 0.34 -3.79
CA ILE A 74 2.87 1.18 -4.98
C ILE A 74 4.34 1.54 -5.11
N ASP A 75 4.91 1.32 -6.30
CA ASP A 75 6.31 1.61 -6.65
C ASP A 75 7.34 1.06 -5.65
N ASP A 76 7.02 -0.06 -4.98
CA ASP A 76 7.82 -0.65 -3.88
C ASP A 76 8.15 0.32 -2.73
N ARG A 77 7.37 1.40 -2.58
CA ARG A 77 7.69 2.55 -1.70
C ARG A 77 6.56 2.94 -0.76
N LEU A 78 5.32 2.72 -1.15
CA LEU A 78 4.13 3.17 -0.42
C LEU A 78 3.17 2.02 -0.16
N VAL A 79 2.81 1.80 1.10
CA VAL A 79 1.73 0.87 1.48
C VAL A 79 0.38 1.57 1.30
N VAL A 80 -0.60 0.90 0.70
CA VAL A 80 -1.96 1.40 0.58
C VAL A 80 -2.93 0.37 1.11
N GLU A 81 -3.80 0.79 2.03
CA GLU A 81 -4.90 0.01 2.61
C GLU A 81 -6.23 0.69 2.26
N THR A 82 -7.22 -0.10 1.91
CA THR A 82 -8.55 0.37 1.51
C THR A 82 -9.58 -0.10 2.51
N LYS A 83 -10.55 0.76 2.84
CA LYS A 83 -11.72 0.39 3.66
C LYS A 83 -12.99 0.93 3.03
N SER A 84 -13.99 0.07 2.81
CA SER A 84 -15.32 0.46 2.33
C SER A 84 -16.39 0.15 3.38
N THR A 85 -16.57 1.07 4.31
CA THR A 85 -17.54 0.93 5.42
C THR A 85 -18.22 2.26 5.69
N HIS A 86 -19.40 2.24 6.30
CA HIS A 86 -20.11 3.48 6.65
C HIS A 86 -19.32 4.35 7.65
N GLN A 87 -18.62 3.71 8.59
CA GLN A 87 -17.74 4.38 9.54
C GLN A 87 -16.38 3.69 9.55
N LEU A 88 -15.31 4.48 9.60
CA LEU A 88 -13.95 3.95 9.71
C LEU A 88 -13.66 3.60 11.16
N HIS A 89 -13.29 2.34 11.40
CA HIS A 89 -12.89 1.90 12.73
C HIS A 89 -11.49 2.43 13.07
N SER A 90 -11.30 2.99 14.28
CA SER A 90 -10.02 3.59 14.72
C SER A 90 -8.83 2.61 14.68
N ALA A 91 -9.11 1.31 14.79
CA ALA A 91 -8.09 0.26 14.66
C ALA A 91 -7.46 0.17 13.26
N ALA A 92 -8.11 0.65 12.20
CA ALA A 92 -7.57 0.59 10.84
C ALA A 92 -6.26 1.37 10.71
N ILE A 93 -6.16 2.54 11.34
CA ILE A 93 -4.92 3.34 11.36
C ILE A 93 -3.81 2.58 12.11
N ARG A 94 -4.14 1.89 13.21
CA ARG A 94 -3.16 1.05 13.92
C ARG A 94 -2.72 -0.16 13.10
N GLN A 95 -3.62 -0.75 12.32
CA GLN A 95 -3.30 -1.86 11.43
C GLN A 95 -2.28 -1.43 10.37
N LEU A 96 -2.54 -0.31 9.67
CA LEU A 96 -1.60 0.28 8.73
C LEU A 96 -0.23 0.54 9.37
N PHE A 97 -0.20 1.10 10.59
CA PHE A 97 1.06 1.32 11.28
C PHE A 97 1.82 0.03 11.62
N ASN A 98 1.13 -1.05 11.95
CA ASN A 98 1.75 -2.36 12.19
C ASN A 98 2.31 -2.96 10.90
N TYR A 99 1.67 -2.73 9.77
CA TYR A 99 2.20 -3.11 8.47
C TYR A 99 3.46 -2.33 8.10
N LEU A 100 3.50 -1.01 8.36
CA LEU A 100 4.73 -0.23 8.22
C LEU A 100 5.85 -0.75 9.13
N LYS A 101 5.53 -1.36 10.28
CA LYS A 101 6.53 -2.04 11.13
C LYS A 101 7.02 -3.36 10.55
N GLY A 102 6.12 -4.15 9.97
CA GLY A 102 6.42 -5.44 9.35
C GLY A 102 7.13 -5.31 7.99
N THR A 103 6.97 -4.16 7.34
CA THR A 103 7.68 -3.79 6.11
C THR A 103 8.89 -2.89 6.42
N ASN A 104 9.78 -2.72 5.45
CA ASN A 104 10.86 -1.72 5.51
C ASN A 104 10.41 -0.34 4.98
N LEU A 105 9.12 -0.16 4.70
CA LEU A 105 8.54 1.06 4.14
C LEU A 105 8.20 2.08 5.23
N GLU A 106 8.28 3.36 4.87
CA GLU A 106 8.13 4.46 5.82
C GLU A 106 6.78 5.16 5.71
N VAL A 107 6.12 5.08 4.56
CA VAL A 107 4.87 5.80 4.29
C VAL A 107 3.76 4.81 3.97
N GLY A 108 2.60 5.05 4.57
CA GLY A 108 1.38 4.32 4.32
C GLY A 108 0.19 5.25 4.14
N LEU A 109 -0.74 4.86 3.28
CA LEU A 109 -2.04 5.50 3.10
C LEU A 109 -3.17 4.54 3.48
N LEU A 110 -4.12 5.04 4.26
CA LEU A 110 -5.41 4.40 4.48
C LEU A 110 -6.47 5.21 3.74
N LEU A 111 -7.14 4.57 2.78
CA LEU A 111 -8.16 5.15 1.93
C LEU A 111 -9.53 4.63 2.36
N HIS A 112 -10.39 5.53 2.84
CA HIS A 112 -11.72 5.22 3.31
C HIS A 112 -12.76 5.65 2.29
N PHE A 113 -13.31 4.66 1.57
CA PHE A 113 -14.46 4.79 0.70
C PHE A 113 -15.73 4.67 1.55
N GLY A 114 -15.99 5.67 2.39
CA GLY A 114 -17.24 5.79 3.16
C GLY A 114 -18.24 6.73 2.48
N PRO A 115 -19.36 7.08 3.14
CA PRO A 115 -20.29 8.11 2.65
C PRO A 115 -19.61 9.45 2.37
N GLU A 116 -18.53 9.73 3.10
CA GLU A 116 -17.58 10.79 2.80
C GLU A 116 -16.21 10.16 2.53
N PRO A 117 -15.54 10.51 1.42
CA PRO A 117 -14.21 10.00 1.12
C PRO A 117 -13.20 10.61 2.09
N LYS A 118 -12.43 9.77 2.78
CA LYS A 118 -11.38 10.21 3.73
C LYS A 118 -10.10 9.45 3.46
N PHE A 119 -8.96 10.11 3.66
CA PHE A 119 -7.66 9.45 3.61
C PHE A 119 -6.82 9.82 4.84
N TYR A 120 -5.96 8.90 5.24
CA TYR A 120 -5.04 9.09 6.36
C TYR A 120 -3.64 8.69 5.92
N ARG A 121 -2.69 9.60 6.09
CA ARG A 121 -1.27 9.35 5.82
C ARG A 121 -0.53 9.07 7.11
N GLN A 122 0.18 7.94 7.15
CA GLN A 122 1.01 7.56 8.27
C GLN A 122 2.48 7.51 7.85
N ILE A 123 3.35 8.14 8.65
CA ILE A 123 4.80 8.05 8.49
C ILE A 123 5.39 7.28 9.66
N ARG A 124 6.36 6.41 9.38
CA ARG A 124 7.23 5.78 10.35
C ARG A 124 8.68 6.04 9.93
N LYS A 125 9.40 6.84 10.72
CA LYS A 125 10.86 7.03 10.52
C LYS A 125 11.56 5.70 10.79
N ASN A 126 12.21 5.11 9.78
CA ASN A 126 12.96 3.88 9.96
C ASN A 126 14.40 4.20 10.37
N VAL A 127 14.70 4.11 11.68
CA VAL A 127 16.03 4.41 12.25
C VAL A 127 17.15 3.58 11.59
N GLN A 128 16.83 2.42 11.01
CA GLN A 128 17.81 1.53 10.38
C GLN A 128 18.20 1.94 8.95
N ARG A 129 17.36 2.70 8.21
CA ARG A 129 17.72 3.22 6.89
C ARG A 129 18.81 4.28 7.01
N ASN A 130 18.66 5.18 7.99
CA ASN A 130 19.67 6.18 8.34
C ASN A 130 21.03 5.56 8.72
N ALA A 131 21.04 4.39 9.37
CA ALA A 131 22.27 3.69 9.77
C ALA A 131 23.01 2.98 8.60
N ARG A 132 22.27 2.57 7.56
CA ARG A 132 22.85 2.03 6.32
C ARG A 132 23.43 3.14 5.45
N GLU A 133 22.79 4.30 5.41
CA GLU A 133 23.29 5.50 4.73
C GLU A 133 24.49 6.16 5.47
N SER A 134 24.63 5.94 6.79
CA SER A 134 25.78 6.40 7.60
C SER A 134 26.84 5.30 7.86
N GLY A 135 26.78 4.18 7.13
CA GLY A 135 27.85 3.16 7.10
C GLY A 135 28.09 2.36 8.38
N LYS A 136 27.16 2.35 9.36
CA LYS A 136 27.37 1.73 10.69
C LYS A 136 26.47 0.53 11.02
N ALA A 137 25.77 -0.06 10.04
CA ALA A 137 24.86 -1.17 10.32
C ALA A 137 25.35 -2.52 9.75
N GLN A 138 25.57 -3.50 10.63
CA GLN A 138 25.65 -4.93 10.28
C GLN A 138 24.30 -5.39 9.67
N PRO A 139 24.28 -6.24 8.63
CA PRO A 139 23.04 -6.64 8.00
C PRO A 139 22.29 -7.63 8.90
N ARG A 140 21.08 -7.27 9.34
CA ARG A 140 20.07 -8.29 9.65
C ARG A 140 19.48 -8.79 8.33
N ALA A 141 19.45 -10.11 8.18
CA ALA A 141 18.92 -10.84 7.04
C ALA A 141 17.39 -10.64 6.91
N ASN A 142 16.96 -9.47 6.48
CA ASN A 142 15.57 -9.17 6.16
C ASN A 142 15.43 -8.52 4.78
N THR A 143 16.35 -8.85 3.87
CA THR A 143 16.06 -8.82 2.44
C THR A 143 15.31 -10.10 2.15
N ARG A 144 13.99 -10.05 2.09
CA ARG A 144 13.23 -11.14 1.49
C ARG A 144 12.27 -10.53 0.50
N GLU A 145 12.48 -10.96 -0.73
CA GLU A 145 11.81 -10.57 -1.95
C GLU A 145 10.31 -10.43 -1.70
N PHE A 146 9.76 -9.29 -2.09
CA PHE A 146 8.34 -9.20 -2.39
C PHE A 146 8.12 -10.20 -3.52
N SER A 147 7.53 -11.35 -3.22
CA SER A 147 7.09 -12.28 -4.26
C SER A 147 5.95 -11.59 -4.99
N VAL A 148 6.26 -10.93 -6.10
CA VAL A 148 5.26 -10.40 -7.03
C VAL A 148 4.46 -11.61 -7.51
N PRO A 149 3.13 -11.65 -7.35
CA PRO A 149 2.35 -12.71 -7.99
C PRO A 149 2.54 -12.60 -9.51
N ASP A 150 2.68 -13.75 -10.19
CA ASP A 150 2.82 -13.79 -11.63
C ASP A 150 1.73 -12.95 -12.31
N PRO A 151 2.05 -12.22 -13.40
CA PRO A 151 1.03 -11.48 -14.15
C PRO A 151 -0.09 -12.43 -14.59
N PRO A 152 -1.34 -11.97 -14.63
CA PRO A 152 -2.44 -12.79 -15.13
C PRO A 152 -2.10 -13.29 -16.55
N ASN A 153 -2.35 -14.57 -16.81
CA ASN A 153 -2.13 -15.16 -18.12
C ASN A 153 -2.80 -14.31 -19.20
N PRO A 154 -2.13 -14.09 -20.36
CA PRO A 154 -2.76 -13.39 -21.47
C PRO A 154 -4.06 -14.13 -21.87
N PRO A 155 -5.10 -13.41 -22.31
CA PRO A 155 -6.34 -14.03 -22.75
C PRO A 155 -6.03 -15.05 -23.85
N HIS A 156 -6.63 -16.23 -23.74
CA HIS A 156 -6.51 -17.27 -24.77
C HIS A 156 -6.93 -16.68 -26.13
N PRO A 157 -6.17 -16.96 -27.21
CA PRO A 157 -6.60 -16.56 -28.55
C PRO A 157 -7.98 -17.18 -28.84
N PRO A 158 -8.87 -16.46 -29.56
CA PRO A 158 -10.16 -17.01 -29.94
C PRO A 158 -9.95 -18.32 -30.74
N PRO A 159 -10.82 -19.32 -30.59
CA PRO A 159 -10.74 -20.54 -31.39
C PRO A 159 -10.86 -20.18 -32.87
N ASN A 160 -9.94 -20.68 -33.70
CA ASN A 160 -10.01 -20.55 -35.15
C ASN A 160 -11.39 -21.04 -35.63
N SER A 161 -12.13 -20.15 -36.26
CA SER A 161 -13.35 -20.46 -37.03
C SER A 161 -13.00 -20.52 -38.51
#